data_AF-A0A519M5U6-F1
#
_entry.id   AF-A0A519M5U6-F1
#
_cell.length_a   1.000
_cell.length_b   1.000
_cell.length_c   1.000
_cell.angle_alpha   90.00
_cell.angle_beta   90.00
_cell.angle_gamma   90.00
#
_symmetry.space_group_name_H-M   'P 1'
#
loop_
_entity.id
_entity.type
_entity.pdbx_description
1 polymer ?
#
loop_
_entity_poly.entity_id
_entity_poly.type
_entity_poly.pdbx_seq_one_letter_code
_entity_poly.pdbx_strand_id
1 'polypeptide(L)'
;SFSAELHVAGHIFPVTHCRFDATQATQLRGQVSAKVRYGPVQLVLDVPDGDVLPAWAADPHKRQTTAVVFLDADGGRAVETLRLPAAYCVAYQEQFVSGDAQGGAYQCFLTLSDPSGWTLAPGGPATAFVTPTARNHGDPAVATVAASGLRDRAIGGAMGAAAPRTLVDPADIPPHLPAPQPNPSPDHAQVQLTPTEWQALIQGRWDGSKSAENKKFTFLQQHRQTEFYVDGDPFTYRVDDQGKMTAVYDAQTQKCYNVTGTRKGLLGIPLTLNGQPTFAGTPHMYPVTGNQKNVVEIKMQGNRDSDFLQANSKAGLLGVVKAQGLKNNKPPKGYTWHHRDDFQPNPSPPPLGTCTMELVKKKAHKDTFVHFGSCDQVNKHTGQTLYS
;
A
#
# COMPACT_ATOMS: atom_id res chain seq x y z
N SER A 1 -29.26 16.48 16.50
CA SER A 1 -29.49 15.14 15.92
C SER A 1 -28.20 14.36 16.04
N PHE A 2 -28.22 13.12 16.51
CA PHE A 2 -27.00 12.31 16.57
C PHE A 2 -26.46 12.11 15.15
N SER A 3 -25.15 12.29 14.94
CA SER A 3 -24.47 11.93 13.70
C SER A 3 -23.67 10.65 13.90
N ALA A 4 -23.28 9.99 12.82
CA ALA A 4 -22.45 8.79 12.89
C ALA A 4 -21.35 8.81 11.83
N GLU A 5 -20.26 8.14 12.13
CA GLU A 5 -19.09 8.06 11.27
C GLU A 5 -18.56 6.61 11.19
N LEU A 6 -18.21 6.17 9.98
CA LEU A 6 -17.50 4.92 9.73
C LEU A 6 -16.00 5.19 9.67
N HIS A 7 -15.26 4.55 10.56
CA HIS A 7 -13.80 4.64 10.67
C HIS A 7 -13.21 3.32 10.18
N VAL A 8 -12.54 3.35 9.03
CA VAL A 8 -11.91 2.15 8.45
C VAL A 8 -10.66 2.54 7.65
N ALA A 9 -9.59 1.76 7.82
CA ALA A 9 -8.31 1.96 7.12
C ALA A 9 -7.74 3.40 7.23
N GLY A 10 -8.04 4.11 8.33
CA GLY A 10 -7.61 5.51 8.55
C GLY A 10 -8.53 6.57 7.94
N HIS A 11 -9.60 6.17 7.25
CA HIS A 11 -10.59 7.06 6.65
C HIS A 11 -11.83 7.20 7.53
N ILE A 12 -12.43 8.39 7.52
CA ILE A 12 -13.74 8.70 8.14
C ILE A 12 -14.79 8.94 7.08
N PHE A 13 -15.82 8.11 7.03
CA PHE A 13 -16.97 8.29 6.16
C PHE A 13 -18.21 8.71 6.97
N PRO A 14 -18.88 9.82 6.64
CA PRO A 14 -20.16 10.17 7.26
C PRO A 14 -21.21 9.08 7.01
N VAL A 15 -21.94 8.69 8.06
CA VAL A 15 -22.98 7.64 8.01
C VAL A 15 -24.35 8.27 8.19
N THR A 16 -25.25 8.03 7.23
CA THR A 16 -26.64 8.49 7.28
C THR A 16 -27.58 7.44 7.87
N HIS A 17 -27.23 6.14 7.74
CA HIS A 17 -27.97 5.04 8.34
C HIS A 17 -27.03 3.94 8.82
N CYS A 18 -27.31 3.37 9.99
CA CYS A 18 -26.61 2.21 10.53
C CYS A 18 -27.61 1.24 11.15
N ARG A 19 -27.56 -0.02 10.71
CA ARG A 19 -28.36 -1.12 11.27
C ARG A 19 -27.44 -2.28 11.62
N PHE A 20 -27.64 -2.84 12.81
CA PHE A 20 -27.01 -4.07 13.25
C PHE A 20 -27.98 -4.78 14.20
N ASP A 21 -27.87 -6.10 14.27
CA ASP A 21 -28.67 -6.92 15.15
C ASP A 21 -27.88 -8.12 15.67
N ALA A 22 -28.34 -8.69 16.77
CA ALA A 22 -27.88 -9.96 17.28
C ALA A 22 -29.11 -10.79 17.67
N THR A 23 -29.13 -12.04 17.25
CA THR A 23 -30.27 -12.94 17.48
C THR A 23 -29.81 -14.23 18.15
N GLN A 24 -30.74 -14.86 18.86
CA GLN A 24 -30.50 -16.13 19.51
C GLN A 24 -31.74 -17.00 19.37
N ALA A 25 -31.56 -18.26 18.95
CA ALA A 25 -32.68 -19.18 18.85
C ALA A 25 -33.21 -19.51 20.25
N THR A 26 -34.53 -19.58 20.36
CA THR A 26 -35.24 -19.99 21.58
C THR A 26 -36.06 -21.25 21.32
N GLN A 27 -36.29 -22.05 22.35
CA GLN A 27 -37.18 -23.20 22.33
C GLN A 27 -38.64 -22.73 22.44
N LEU A 28 -39.58 -23.65 22.22
CA LEU A 28 -41.04 -23.42 22.38
C LEU A 28 -41.44 -22.80 23.73
N ARG A 29 -40.62 -22.97 24.78
CA ARG A 29 -40.82 -22.40 26.12
C ARG A 29 -40.08 -21.07 26.36
N GLY A 30 -39.48 -20.47 25.32
CA GLY A 30 -38.75 -19.19 25.39
C GLY A 30 -37.31 -19.27 25.90
N GLN A 31 -36.83 -20.45 26.31
CA GLN A 31 -35.44 -20.62 26.75
C GLN A 31 -34.48 -20.65 25.55
N VAL A 32 -33.29 -20.07 25.74
CA VAL A 32 -32.21 -20.06 24.74
C VAL A 32 -31.79 -21.48 24.36
N SER A 33 -31.65 -21.74 23.06
CA SER A 33 -31.25 -23.04 22.50
C SER A 33 -29.94 -23.03 21.71
N ALA A 34 -29.41 -21.85 21.36
CA ALA A 34 -28.21 -21.72 20.54
C ALA A 34 -27.31 -20.58 21.02
N LYS A 35 -26.07 -20.53 20.52
CA LYS A 35 -25.18 -19.36 20.70
C LYS A 35 -25.76 -18.14 19.98
N VAL A 36 -25.44 -16.95 20.49
CA VAL A 36 -25.78 -15.67 19.85
C VAL A 36 -25.16 -15.61 18.45
N ARG A 37 -25.95 -15.16 17.49
CA ARG A 37 -25.54 -14.88 16.11
C ARG A 37 -25.58 -13.38 15.90
N TYR A 38 -24.43 -12.81 15.58
CA TYR A 38 -24.33 -11.42 15.17
C TYR A 38 -24.75 -11.31 13.70
N GLY A 39 -25.73 -10.47 13.42
CA GLY A 39 -26.11 -10.08 12.07
C GLY A 39 -25.06 -9.16 11.44
N PRO A 40 -25.08 -8.99 10.11
CA PRO A 40 -24.21 -8.05 9.44
C PRO A 40 -24.52 -6.61 9.86
N VAL A 41 -23.50 -5.76 9.84
CA VAL A 41 -23.67 -4.31 10.02
C VAL A 41 -23.94 -3.70 8.65
N GLN A 42 -25.11 -3.09 8.49
CA GLN A 42 -25.56 -2.46 7.26
C GLN A 42 -25.49 -0.94 7.41
N LEU A 43 -24.81 -0.28 6.49
CA LEU A 43 -24.57 1.16 6.51
C LEU A 43 -25.07 1.80 5.21
N VAL A 44 -25.58 3.02 5.33
CA VAL A 44 -25.79 3.94 4.20
C VAL A 44 -24.90 5.16 4.42
N LEU A 45 -24.20 5.54 3.36
CA LEU A 45 -23.24 6.63 3.29
C LEU A 45 -23.56 7.49 2.06
N ASP A 46 -23.11 8.74 2.04
CA ASP A 46 -22.89 9.41 0.76
C ASP A 46 -21.77 8.70 0.00
N VAL A 47 -21.83 8.64 -1.33
CA VAL A 47 -20.77 8.01 -2.13
C VAL A 47 -19.46 8.77 -1.90
N PRO A 48 -18.45 8.15 -1.28
CA PRO A 48 -17.24 8.86 -0.90
C PRO A 48 -16.30 9.08 -2.09
N ASP A 49 -15.42 10.08 -1.98
CA ASP A 49 -14.30 10.19 -2.92
C ASP A 49 -13.30 9.04 -2.74
N GLY A 50 -12.86 8.50 -3.87
CA GLY A 50 -11.85 7.45 -3.93
C GLY A 50 -12.38 6.02 -3.81
N ASP A 51 -11.47 5.06 -3.99
CA ASP A 51 -11.85 3.66 -4.20
C ASP A 51 -11.68 2.79 -2.95
N VAL A 52 -11.58 3.40 -1.76
CA VAL A 52 -11.28 2.67 -0.51
C VAL A 52 -12.34 1.60 -0.21
N LEU A 53 -13.62 1.95 -0.27
CA LEU A 53 -14.73 1.03 0.00
C LEU A 53 -14.97 0.05 -1.17
N PRO A 54 -14.99 0.48 -2.46
CA PRO A 54 -15.02 -0.45 -3.59
C PRO A 54 -13.87 -1.47 -3.59
N ALA A 55 -12.63 -1.02 -3.32
CA ALA A 55 -11.46 -1.90 -3.27
C ALA A 55 -11.45 -2.81 -2.04
N TRP A 56 -12.15 -2.44 -0.97
CA TRP A 56 -12.39 -3.35 0.14
C TRP A 56 -13.41 -4.42 -0.23
N ALA A 57 -14.50 -4.04 -0.92
CA ALA A 57 -15.52 -4.98 -1.38
C ALA A 57 -15.02 -5.94 -2.47
N ALA A 58 -14.11 -5.49 -3.33
CA ALA A 58 -13.54 -6.28 -4.42
C ALA A 58 -12.56 -7.37 -3.94
N ASP A 59 -12.06 -7.26 -2.70
CA ASP A 59 -11.18 -8.26 -2.09
C ASP A 59 -11.99 -9.09 -1.07
N PRO A 60 -12.45 -10.31 -1.45
CA PRO A 60 -13.35 -11.11 -0.61
C PRO A 60 -12.68 -11.62 0.67
N HIS A 61 -11.35 -11.51 0.78
CA HIS A 61 -10.59 -11.98 1.93
C HIS A 61 -10.04 -10.83 2.79
N LYS A 62 -10.21 -9.58 2.35
CA LYS A 62 -9.72 -8.41 3.07
C LYS A 62 -10.54 -8.13 4.32
N ARG A 63 -9.84 -8.21 5.45
CA ARG A 63 -10.35 -7.85 6.77
C ARG A 63 -9.83 -6.50 7.19
N GLN A 64 -10.69 -5.65 7.74
CA GLN A 64 -10.32 -4.36 8.28
C GLN A 64 -10.85 -4.17 9.70
N THR A 65 -10.00 -3.65 10.58
CA THR A 65 -10.46 -3.08 11.84
C THR A 65 -11.38 -1.90 11.53
N THR A 66 -12.62 -2.00 11.98
CA THR A 66 -13.67 -1.05 11.63
C THR A 66 -14.39 -0.58 12.87
N ALA A 67 -14.71 0.71 12.92
CA ALA A 67 -15.54 1.28 13.98
C ALA A 67 -16.65 2.15 13.38
N VAL A 68 -17.86 2.06 13.93
CA VAL A 68 -18.92 3.04 13.69
C VAL A 68 -19.06 3.86 14.96
N VAL A 69 -18.80 5.17 14.87
CA VAL A 69 -18.79 6.10 16.00
C VAL A 69 -20.05 6.93 15.96
N PHE A 70 -20.85 6.85 17.02
CA PHE A 70 -22.04 7.67 17.21
C PHE A 70 -21.67 8.91 18.01
N LEU A 71 -21.91 10.07 17.42
CA LEU A 71 -21.58 11.39 17.95
C LEU A 71 -22.85 12.04 18.52
N ASP A 72 -22.67 12.92 19.49
CA ASP A 72 -23.77 13.68 20.08
C ASP A 72 -24.46 14.63 19.08
N ALA A 73 -25.52 15.30 19.55
CA ALA A 73 -26.33 16.16 18.71
C ALA A 73 -25.57 17.34 18.08
N ASP A 74 -24.42 17.68 18.66
CA ASP A 74 -23.52 18.75 18.23
C ASP A 74 -22.38 18.22 17.32
N GLY A 75 -22.36 16.90 17.06
CA GLY A 75 -21.42 16.23 16.16
C GLY A 75 -19.99 16.15 16.66
N GLY A 76 -19.72 16.53 17.92
CA GLY A 76 -18.36 16.73 18.43
C GLY A 76 -17.89 15.61 19.37
N ARG A 77 -18.79 15.08 20.20
CA ARG A 77 -18.41 14.09 21.22
C ARG A 77 -18.89 12.70 20.83
N ALA A 78 -17.97 11.75 20.76
CA ALA A 78 -18.31 10.34 20.66
C ALA A 78 -19.07 9.87 21.91
N VAL A 79 -20.29 9.42 21.70
CA VAL A 79 -21.19 8.88 22.72
C VAL A 79 -20.98 7.38 22.83
N GLU A 80 -20.93 6.68 21.69
CA GLU A 80 -20.82 5.23 21.62
C GLU A 80 -20.05 4.81 20.36
N THR A 81 -19.33 3.69 20.42
CA THR A 81 -18.62 3.10 19.28
C THR A 81 -18.96 1.63 19.15
N LEU A 82 -19.47 1.26 17.97
CA LEU A 82 -19.59 -0.12 17.50
C LEU A 82 -18.26 -0.54 16.87
N ARG A 83 -17.60 -1.57 17.40
CA ARG A 83 -16.29 -2.05 16.91
C ARG A 83 -16.41 -3.43 16.29
N LEU A 84 -15.86 -3.56 15.09
CA LEU A 84 -15.61 -4.82 14.41
C LEU A 84 -14.09 -5.02 14.30
N PRO A 85 -13.48 -5.93 15.09
CA PRO A 85 -12.04 -6.09 15.15
C PRO A 85 -11.37 -6.43 13.81
N ALA A 86 -12.07 -7.13 12.93
CA ALA A 86 -11.59 -7.59 11.63
C ALA A 86 -12.79 -7.94 10.72
N ALA A 87 -13.54 -6.91 10.32
CA ALA A 87 -14.69 -7.03 9.43
C ALA A 87 -14.28 -7.33 7.98
N TYR A 88 -15.09 -8.11 7.28
CA TYR A 88 -15.12 -8.18 5.82
C TYR A 88 -16.14 -7.18 5.28
N CYS A 89 -15.87 -6.62 4.10
CA CYS A 89 -16.90 -5.98 3.29
C CYS A 89 -17.56 -7.05 2.42
N VAL A 90 -18.79 -7.44 2.75
CA VAL A 90 -19.50 -8.55 2.08
C VAL A 90 -20.51 -8.08 1.04
N ALA A 91 -20.84 -6.79 1.01
CA ALA A 91 -21.57 -6.16 -0.09
C ALA A 91 -21.25 -4.66 -0.19
N TYR A 92 -21.15 -4.18 -1.43
CA TYR A 92 -21.02 -2.77 -1.79
C TYR A 92 -21.95 -2.49 -2.97
N GLN A 93 -22.78 -1.47 -2.84
CA GLN A 93 -23.69 -1.03 -3.89
C GLN A 93 -23.80 0.49 -3.89
N GLU A 94 -23.76 1.09 -5.07
CA GLU A 94 -24.08 2.50 -5.26
C GLU A 94 -25.43 2.65 -5.95
N GLN A 95 -26.18 3.67 -5.57
CA GLN A 95 -27.47 3.99 -6.18
C GLN A 95 -27.58 5.49 -6.41
N PHE A 96 -27.89 5.87 -7.64
CA PHE A 96 -28.23 7.24 -8.00
C PHE A 96 -29.74 7.36 -8.25
N VAL A 97 -30.38 8.36 -7.64
CA VAL A 97 -31.80 8.68 -7.84
C VAL A 97 -31.91 10.17 -8.20
N SER A 98 -32.32 10.43 -9.45
CA SER A 98 -32.52 11.80 -9.92
C SER A 98 -33.65 12.49 -9.16
N GLY A 99 -33.39 13.68 -8.63
CA GLY A 99 -34.39 14.51 -7.95
C GLY A 99 -34.65 14.17 -6.48
N ASP A 100 -33.93 13.22 -5.88
CA ASP A 100 -34.04 12.93 -4.45
C ASP A 100 -33.19 13.91 -3.62
N ALA A 101 -33.82 15.04 -3.26
CA ALA A 101 -33.20 16.06 -2.43
C ALA A 101 -33.22 15.74 -0.93
N GLN A 102 -33.99 14.73 -0.48
CA GLN A 102 -34.11 14.40 0.95
C GLN A 102 -33.20 13.23 1.36
N GLY A 103 -33.02 12.23 0.49
CA GLY A 103 -32.12 11.09 0.74
C GLY A 103 -30.67 11.34 0.31
N GLY A 104 -30.43 12.32 -0.57
CA GLY A 104 -29.17 12.49 -1.28
C GLY A 104 -29.22 11.75 -2.61
N ALA A 105 -28.91 12.45 -3.71
CA ALA A 105 -29.10 11.92 -5.06
C ALA A 105 -28.18 10.74 -5.40
N TYR A 106 -27.12 10.50 -4.62
CA TYR A 106 -26.16 9.42 -4.86
C TYR A 106 -25.66 8.79 -3.55
N GLN A 107 -26.11 7.57 -3.26
CA GLN A 107 -25.86 6.86 -2.01
C GLN A 107 -25.02 5.60 -2.20
N CYS A 108 -24.27 5.25 -1.16
CA CYS A 108 -23.52 4.00 -1.03
C CYS A 108 -24.12 3.14 0.08
N PHE A 109 -24.40 1.88 -0.24
CA PHE A 109 -24.86 0.84 0.67
C PHE A 109 -23.71 -0.14 0.94
N LEU A 110 -23.31 -0.24 2.20
CA LEU A 110 -22.18 -1.06 2.63
C LEU A 110 -22.67 -2.13 3.63
N THR A 111 -22.34 -3.39 3.39
CA THR A 111 -22.62 -4.48 4.34
C THR A 111 -21.32 -5.07 4.86
N LEU A 112 -21.17 -5.07 6.17
CA LEU A 112 -19.99 -5.54 6.88
C LEU A 112 -20.31 -6.78 7.72
N SER A 113 -19.38 -7.72 7.78
CA SER A 113 -19.51 -8.92 8.61
C SER A 113 -18.19 -9.27 9.27
N ASP A 114 -18.19 -9.48 10.58
CA ASP A 114 -17.04 -9.97 11.32
C ASP A 114 -17.36 -11.34 11.94
N PRO A 115 -16.61 -12.41 11.61
CA PRO A 115 -16.80 -13.74 12.20
C PRO A 115 -16.69 -13.75 13.74
N SER A 116 -15.98 -12.79 14.33
CA SER A 116 -15.86 -12.63 15.78
C SER A 116 -16.98 -11.81 16.41
N GLY A 117 -17.91 -11.28 15.60
CA GLY A 117 -18.98 -10.39 16.03
C GLY A 117 -18.51 -8.95 16.20
N TRP A 118 -19.32 -8.16 16.90
CA TRP A 118 -19.04 -6.76 17.19
C TRP A 118 -19.23 -6.45 18.67
N THR A 119 -18.65 -5.35 19.13
CA THR A 119 -18.79 -4.86 20.51
C THR A 119 -19.25 -3.40 20.51
N LEU A 120 -20.04 -3.00 21.52
CA LEU A 120 -20.42 -1.62 21.77
C LEU A 120 -19.68 -1.13 23.02
N ALA A 121 -19.09 0.06 22.93
CA ALA A 121 -18.40 0.70 24.06
C ALA A 121 -18.68 2.21 24.07
N PRO A 122 -18.78 2.85 25.25
CA PRO A 122 -18.94 4.30 25.34
C PRO A 122 -17.67 5.04 24.87
N GLY A 123 -17.85 6.23 24.28
CA GLY A 123 -16.74 7.09 23.83
C GLY A 123 -16.22 6.77 22.42
N GLY A 124 -15.13 7.45 22.01
CA GLY A 124 -14.58 7.43 20.64
C GLY A 124 -13.36 6.51 20.44
N PRO A 125 -12.93 6.28 19.19
CA PRO A 125 -11.72 5.51 18.87
C PRO A 125 -10.42 6.24 19.27
N ALA A 126 -9.39 5.47 19.62
CA ALA A 126 -8.17 5.97 20.26
C ALA A 126 -7.09 6.54 19.30
N THR A 127 -7.44 6.95 18.07
CA THR A 127 -6.42 7.30 17.05
C THR A 127 -6.84 8.47 16.16
N ALA A 128 -5.85 9.09 15.50
CA ALA A 128 -6.05 10.17 14.53
C ALA A 128 -6.50 9.62 13.17
N PHE A 129 -7.46 10.28 12.52
CA PHE A 129 -8.08 9.85 11.26
C PHE A 129 -8.15 11.00 10.25
N VAL A 130 -8.37 10.66 8.97
CA VAL A 130 -8.52 11.62 7.86
C VAL A 130 -9.92 11.50 7.27
N THR A 131 -10.65 12.61 7.18
CA THR A 131 -11.96 12.69 6.51
C THR A 131 -11.77 12.81 5.00
N PRO A 132 -12.11 11.79 4.18
CA PRO A 132 -12.27 11.95 2.74
C PRO A 132 -13.26 13.05 2.39
N THR A 133 -12.98 13.79 1.32
CA THR A 133 -13.96 14.73 0.74
C THR A 133 -15.17 13.96 0.20
N ALA A 134 -16.34 14.57 0.35
CA ALA A 134 -17.54 14.13 -0.37
C ALA A 134 -17.49 14.69 -1.79
N ARG A 135 -18.01 13.94 -2.78
CA ARG A 135 -18.17 14.46 -4.14
C ARG A 135 -19.08 15.68 -4.10
N ASN A 136 -18.60 16.82 -4.62
CA ASN A 136 -19.44 17.99 -4.89
C ASN A 136 -20.38 17.67 -6.06
N HIS A 137 -21.55 17.11 -5.76
CA HIS A 137 -22.65 17.02 -6.72
C HIS A 137 -23.47 18.30 -6.64
N GLY A 138 -23.09 19.27 -7.48
CA GLY A 138 -23.79 20.51 -7.83
C GLY A 138 -24.81 21.05 -6.82
N ASP A 139 -24.45 22.14 -6.14
CA ASP A 139 -25.40 22.95 -5.39
C ASP A 139 -26.64 23.26 -6.25
N PRO A 140 -27.87 22.92 -5.81
CA PRO A 140 -29.03 23.55 -6.39
C PRO A 140 -28.98 25.04 -6.04
N ALA A 141 -29.05 25.87 -7.08
CA ALA A 141 -29.04 27.31 -6.92
C ALA A 141 -30.23 27.79 -6.05
N VAL A 142 -29.88 28.66 -5.10
CA VAL A 142 -30.69 29.67 -4.39
C VAL A 142 -31.55 29.22 -3.20
N ALA A 143 -31.12 29.63 -2.00
CA ALA A 143 -31.89 30.56 -1.14
C ALA A 143 -30.97 31.23 -0.11
N THR A 144 -30.77 32.53 -0.29
CA THR A 144 -30.20 33.48 0.66
C THR A 144 -30.85 33.40 2.04
N VAL A 145 -30.06 33.28 3.12
CA VAL A 145 -30.35 34.02 4.36
C VAL A 145 -29.03 34.47 4.98
N ALA A 146 -28.91 35.79 5.11
CA ALA A 146 -27.83 36.46 5.81
C ALA A 146 -27.87 36.18 7.32
N ALA A 147 -26.70 35.98 7.92
CA ALA A 147 -26.46 36.34 9.31
C ALA A 147 -25.00 36.77 9.46
N SER A 148 -24.87 38.07 9.73
CA SER A 148 -23.65 38.83 9.83
C SER A 148 -22.88 38.54 11.11
N GLY A 149 -21.55 38.49 11.00
CA GLY A 149 -20.65 39.33 11.80
C GLY A 149 -20.20 38.85 13.18
N LEU A 150 -18.88 38.74 13.35
CA LEU A 150 -18.03 39.35 14.41
C LEU A 150 -16.65 38.66 14.38
N ARG A 151 -15.64 39.26 13.74
CA ARG A 151 -14.53 40.06 14.32
C ARG A 151 -13.52 39.29 15.18
N ASP A 152 -12.30 39.24 14.62
CA ASP A 152 -10.98 39.37 15.25
C ASP A 152 -10.68 38.72 16.61
N ARG A 153 -9.72 37.79 16.62
CA ARG A 153 -8.40 38.02 17.24
C ARG A 153 -7.41 36.89 16.97
N ALA A 154 -6.26 37.27 16.43
CA ALA A 154 -5.05 36.45 16.39
C ALA A 154 -4.48 36.20 17.80
N ILE A 155 -4.03 34.97 18.08
CA ILE A 155 -2.90 34.68 18.98
C ILE A 155 -2.16 33.47 18.41
N GLY A 156 -0.86 33.64 18.14
CA GLY A 156 0.01 32.58 17.64
C GLY A 156 0.35 31.52 18.69
N GLY A 157 0.79 30.35 18.21
CA GLY A 157 1.29 29.29 19.08
C GLY A 157 1.83 28.09 18.29
N ALA A 158 3.15 28.03 18.20
CA ALA A 158 4.01 26.84 18.02
C ALA A 158 3.64 25.79 16.95
N MET A 159 4.36 25.82 15.83
CA MET A 159 4.55 24.64 14.99
C MET A 159 5.27 23.55 15.80
N GLY A 160 4.52 22.55 16.28
CA GLY A 160 5.09 21.34 16.86
C GLY A 160 5.85 20.56 15.79
N ALA A 161 7.13 20.29 16.03
CA ALA A 161 7.96 19.47 15.15
C ALA A 161 7.36 18.08 15.01
N ALA A 162 6.96 17.72 13.78
CA ALA A 162 6.45 16.40 13.45
C ALA A 162 7.51 15.33 13.75
N ALA A 163 7.12 14.28 14.48
CA ALA A 163 7.96 13.13 14.77
C ALA A 163 8.50 12.50 13.46
N PRO A 164 9.75 11.99 13.45
CA PRO A 164 10.31 11.31 12.29
C PRO A 164 9.46 10.11 11.88
N ARG A 165 8.95 10.15 10.65
CA ARG A 165 8.19 9.07 10.02
C ARG A 165 9.18 8.14 9.33
N THR A 166 9.24 6.89 9.74
CA THR A 166 10.09 5.86 9.11
C THR A 166 9.45 5.20 7.89
N LEU A 167 8.19 5.54 7.58
CA LEU A 167 7.39 4.94 6.51
C LEU A 167 7.03 5.99 5.47
N VAL A 168 7.13 5.60 4.19
CA VAL A 168 6.83 6.42 3.01
C VAL A 168 5.38 6.88 3.06
N ASP A 169 5.13 8.17 2.79
CA ASP A 169 3.78 8.67 2.54
C ASP A 169 3.28 8.06 1.21
N PRO A 170 2.15 7.34 1.17
CA PRO A 170 1.62 6.79 -0.08
C PRO A 170 1.44 7.84 -1.19
N ALA A 171 1.27 9.12 -0.85
CA ALA A 171 1.20 10.22 -1.82
C ALA A 171 2.56 10.58 -2.46
N ASP A 172 3.67 10.13 -1.89
CA ASP A 172 5.02 10.28 -2.44
C ASP A 172 5.42 9.13 -3.38
N ILE A 173 4.59 8.07 -3.46
CA ILE A 173 4.74 7.01 -4.45
C ILE A 173 4.04 7.48 -5.74
N PRO A 174 4.75 7.60 -6.88
CA PRO A 174 4.13 8.01 -8.13
C PRO A 174 2.89 7.15 -8.45
N PRO A 175 1.77 7.73 -8.92
CA PRO A 175 0.50 7.04 -9.10
C PRO A 175 0.53 5.88 -10.12
N HIS A 176 1.60 5.76 -10.91
CA HIS A 176 1.80 4.65 -11.85
C HIS A 176 2.42 3.40 -11.20
N LEU A 177 2.66 3.41 -9.88
CA LEU A 177 3.41 2.35 -9.19
C LEU A 177 2.71 1.86 -7.91
N PRO A 178 1.54 1.19 -8.00
CA PRO A 178 1.14 0.27 -6.94
C PRO A 178 2.24 -0.78 -6.73
N ALA A 179 2.41 -1.22 -5.48
CA ALA A 179 3.16 -2.46 -5.21
C ALA A 179 2.57 -3.59 -6.10
N PRO A 180 3.41 -4.51 -6.61
CA PRO A 180 2.94 -5.53 -7.55
C PRO A 180 1.73 -6.27 -6.98
N GLN A 181 0.61 -6.18 -7.69
CA GLN A 181 -0.40 -7.23 -7.63
C GLN A 181 0.24 -8.52 -8.20
N PRO A 182 -0.09 -9.69 -7.67
CA PRO A 182 0.25 -10.97 -8.26
C PRO A 182 -0.54 -11.14 -9.54
N ASN A 183 -0.12 -10.46 -10.60
CA ASN A 183 -0.46 -10.97 -11.90
C ASN A 183 0.51 -12.11 -12.20
N PRO A 184 0.00 -13.30 -12.58
CA PRO A 184 0.80 -14.32 -13.22
C PRO A 184 1.65 -13.65 -14.29
N SER A 185 2.96 -13.94 -14.32
CA SER A 185 3.76 -13.43 -15.43
C SER A 185 3.17 -14.04 -16.71
N PRO A 186 2.75 -13.24 -17.69
CA PRO A 186 2.16 -13.77 -18.93
C PRO A 186 3.16 -14.64 -19.69
N ASP A 187 4.45 -14.45 -19.43
CA ASP A 187 5.56 -15.13 -20.09
C ASP A 187 6.05 -16.37 -19.33
N HIS A 188 5.54 -16.62 -18.12
CA HIS A 188 5.92 -17.80 -17.33
C HIS A 188 4.85 -18.89 -17.39
N ALA A 189 5.30 -20.13 -17.61
CA ALA A 189 4.46 -21.30 -17.42
C ALA A 189 4.01 -21.39 -15.95
N GLN A 190 2.72 -21.60 -15.73
CA GLN A 190 2.15 -21.73 -14.38
C GLN A 190 2.10 -23.22 -14.02
N VAL A 191 2.79 -23.62 -12.95
CA VAL A 191 2.87 -25.02 -12.53
C VAL A 191 2.38 -25.15 -11.09
N GLN A 192 1.31 -25.91 -10.91
CA GLN A 192 0.81 -26.32 -9.59
C GLN A 192 1.50 -27.62 -9.15
N LEU A 193 1.95 -27.66 -7.91
CA LEU A 193 2.67 -28.79 -7.32
C LEU A 193 2.10 -29.11 -5.94
N THR A 194 2.03 -30.38 -5.61
CA THR A 194 1.91 -30.83 -4.22
C THR A 194 3.21 -30.54 -3.45
N PRO A 195 3.18 -30.49 -2.11
CA PRO A 195 4.39 -30.34 -1.30
C PRO A 195 5.44 -31.43 -1.58
N THR A 196 5.01 -32.66 -1.89
CA THR A 196 5.92 -33.76 -2.22
C THR A 196 6.62 -33.55 -3.56
N GLU A 197 5.89 -33.09 -4.58
CA GLU A 197 6.47 -32.78 -5.90
C GLU A 197 7.43 -31.60 -5.81
N TRP A 198 7.09 -30.57 -5.02
CA TRP A 198 7.97 -29.45 -4.74
C TRP A 198 9.29 -29.92 -4.10
N GLN A 199 9.22 -30.73 -3.04
CA GLN A 199 10.41 -31.26 -2.37
C GLN A 199 11.31 -32.07 -3.31
N ALA A 200 10.72 -32.92 -4.16
CA ALA A 200 11.47 -33.68 -5.17
C ALA A 200 12.13 -32.75 -6.20
N LEU A 201 11.44 -31.69 -6.61
CA LEU A 201 11.93 -30.71 -7.59
C LEU A 201 13.15 -29.94 -7.06
N ILE A 202 13.09 -29.48 -5.80
CA ILE A 202 14.16 -28.68 -5.20
C ILE A 202 15.32 -29.53 -4.65
N GLN A 203 15.16 -30.85 -4.55
CA GLN A 203 16.15 -31.74 -3.95
C GLN A 203 17.53 -31.60 -4.61
N GLY A 204 18.58 -31.41 -3.80
CA GLY A 204 19.95 -31.23 -4.27
C GLY A 204 20.18 -29.99 -5.13
N ARG A 205 19.25 -29.03 -5.12
CA ARG A 205 19.30 -27.78 -5.89
C ARG A 205 19.00 -26.57 -5.03
N TRP A 206 17.86 -26.56 -4.34
CA TRP A 206 17.36 -25.41 -3.56
C TRP A 206 16.82 -25.84 -2.17
N ASP A 207 16.98 -27.12 -1.82
CA ASP A 207 16.56 -27.74 -0.55
C ASP A 207 17.50 -27.51 0.64
N GLY A 208 18.57 -26.73 0.45
CA GLY A 208 19.58 -26.48 1.48
C GLY A 208 20.46 -27.68 1.85
N SER A 209 20.39 -28.79 1.10
CA SER A 209 21.21 -29.98 1.34
C SER A 209 22.69 -29.75 1.01
N LYS A 210 23.60 -30.55 1.61
CA LYS A 210 25.04 -30.54 1.25
C LYS A 210 25.28 -30.78 -0.24
N SER A 211 24.42 -31.56 -0.90
CA SER A 211 24.44 -31.78 -2.34
C SER A 211 24.12 -30.54 -3.18
N ALA A 212 23.43 -29.54 -2.61
CA ALA A 212 23.13 -28.28 -3.27
C ALA A 212 24.27 -27.25 -3.14
N GLU A 213 25.16 -27.37 -2.15
CA GLU A 213 26.18 -26.36 -1.82
C GLU A 213 27.19 -26.06 -2.93
N ASN A 214 27.42 -27.01 -3.85
CA ASN A 214 28.38 -26.90 -4.95
C ASN A 214 27.75 -26.93 -6.35
N LYS A 215 26.42 -26.94 -6.44
CA LYS A 215 25.69 -26.90 -7.72
C LYS A 215 25.22 -25.48 -7.98
N LYS A 216 25.17 -25.07 -9.26
CA LYS A 216 24.47 -23.84 -9.63
C LYS A 216 23.01 -24.05 -9.23
N PHE A 217 22.45 -23.15 -8.41
CA PHE A 217 21.05 -23.13 -7.94
C PHE A 217 20.10 -22.88 -9.12
N THR A 218 20.10 -23.82 -10.07
CA THR A 218 19.41 -23.71 -11.35
C THR A 218 18.53 -24.92 -11.56
N PHE A 219 17.26 -24.68 -11.84
CA PHE A 219 16.29 -25.67 -12.24
C PHE A 219 16.61 -26.21 -13.65
N LEU A 220 16.08 -27.40 -13.96
CA LEU A 220 16.25 -28.03 -15.26
C LEU A 220 15.62 -27.18 -16.37
N GLN A 221 16.03 -27.41 -17.62
CA GLN A 221 15.60 -26.59 -18.76
C GLN A 221 14.07 -26.51 -18.91
N GLN A 222 13.37 -27.60 -18.59
CA GLN A 222 11.90 -27.70 -18.62
C GLN A 222 11.17 -26.84 -17.55
N HIS A 223 11.91 -26.28 -16.60
CA HIS A 223 11.41 -25.51 -15.46
C HIS A 223 11.88 -24.04 -15.50
N ARG A 224 12.45 -23.62 -16.63
CA ARG A 224 12.82 -22.23 -16.90
C ARG A 224 11.58 -21.45 -17.29
N GLN A 225 11.56 -20.15 -17.00
CA GLN A 225 10.37 -19.30 -17.24
C GLN A 225 9.12 -19.94 -16.64
N THR A 226 9.20 -20.33 -15.37
CA THR A 226 8.11 -21.04 -14.67
C THR A 226 7.79 -20.36 -13.35
N GLU A 227 6.51 -20.28 -13.03
CA GLU A 227 6.00 -19.93 -11.71
C GLU A 227 5.43 -21.18 -11.05
N PHE A 228 6.01 -21.53 -9.90
CA PHE A 228 5.54 -22.66 -9.10
C PHE A 228 4.62 -22.18 -8.00
N TYR A 229 3.50 -22.87 -7.88
CA TYR A 229 2.54 -22.78 -6.81
C TYR A 229 2.56 -24.11 -6.08
N VAL A 230 2.67 -24.07 -4.76
CA VAL A 230 2.73 -25.28 -3.94
C VAL A 230 1.47 -25.33 -3.09
N ASP A 231 0.74 -26.45 -3.12
CA ASP A 231 -0.52 -26.57 -2.39
C ASP A 231 -0.34 -26.27 -0.89
N GLY A 232 -1.11 -25.31 -0.38
CA GLY A 232 -1.06 -24.88 1.02
C GLY A 232 0.12 -23.98 1.38
N ASP A 233 1.00 -23.67 0.42
CA ASP A 233 2.07 -22.68 0.57
C ASP A 233 1.55 -21.31 0.07
N PRO A 234 1.63 -20.23 0.88
CA PRO A 234 1.25 -18.90 0.43
C PRO A 234 2.23 -18.30 -0.60
N PHE A 235 3.34 -18.99 -0.90
CA PHE A 235 4.37 -18.49 -1.79
C PHE A 235 4.23 -18.97 -3.25
N THR A 236 4.50 -18.05 -4.18
CA THR A 236 4.74 -18.33 -5.60
C THR A 236 6.23 -18.17 -5.90
N TYR A 237 6.84 -19.18 -6.51
CA TYR A 237 8.27 -19.22 -6.77
C TYR A 237 8.55 -19.00 -8.26
N ARG A 238 9.29 -17.94 -8.62
CA ARG A 238 9.55 -17.57 -10.03
C ARG A 238 10.96 -17.93 -10.47
N VAL A 239 11.05 -18.56 -11.64
CA VAL A 239 12.32 -19.01 -12.24
C VAL A 239 12.54 -18.36 -13.61
N ASP A 240 13.73 -17.79 -13.83
CA ASP A 240 14.10 -17.13 -15.09
C ASP A 240 14.45 -18.08 -16.25
N ASP A 241 14.89 -17.52 -17.38
CA ASP A 241 15.30 -18.23 -18.61
C ASP A 241 16.63 -19.01 -18.45
N GLN A 242 17.39 -18.72 -17.40
CA GLN A 242 18.60 -19.45 -17.03
C GLN A 242 18.32 -20.56 -16.02
N GLY A 243 17.09 -20.63 -15.51
CA GLY A 243 16.66 -21.60 -14.51
C GLY A 243 16.95 -21.14 -13.09
N LYS A 244 17.30 -19.88 -12.83
CA LYS A 244 17.53 -19.39 -11.46
C LYS A 244 16.22 -18.94 -10.83
N MET A 245 16.08 -19.22 -9.53
CA MET A 245 15.05 -18.59 -8.71
C MET A 245 15.34 -17.09 -8.64
N THR A 246 14.40 -16.26 -9.06
CA THR A 246 14.56 -14.80 -9.08
C THR A 246 13.61 -14.08 -8.14
N ALA A 247 12.48 -14.70 -7.80
CA ALA A 247 11.50 -14.11 -6.90
C ALA A 247 10.73 -15.16 -6.10
N VAL A 248 10.35 -14.79 -4.88
CA VAL A 248 9.37 -15.50 -4.07
C VAL A 248 8.28 -14.52 -3.70
N TYR A 249 7.11 -14.69 -4.28
CA TYR A 249 5.95 -13.87 -4.02
C TYR A 249 5.12 -14.46 -2.88
N ASP A 250 4.63 -13.63 -1.96
CA ASP A 250 3.80 -13.99 -0.83
C ASP A 250 2.39 -13.46 -1.04
N ALA A 251 1.44 -14.37 -1.28
CA ALA A 251 0.05 -14.03 -1.55
C ALA A 251 -0.67 -13.46 -0.32
N GLN A 252 -0.20 -13.76 0.90
CA GLN A 252 -0.83 -13.25 2.12
C GLN A 252 -0.44 -11.80 2.38
N THR A 253 0.84 -11.47 2.19
CA THR A 253 1.35 -10.12 2.44
C THR A 253 1.42 -9.26 1.20
N GLN A 254 1.14 -9.83 0.03
CA GLN A 254 1.26 -9.20 -1.28
C GLN A 254 2.68 -8.66 -1.54
N LYS A 255 3.70 -9.37 -1.05
CA LYS A 255 5.11 -8.97 -1.14
C LYS A 255 5.88 -9.92 -2.02
N CYS A 256 6.71 -9.37 -2.90
CA CYS A 256 7.60 -10.15 -3.76
C CYS A 256 9.03 -10.09 -3.22
N TYR A 257 9.52 -11.12 -2.56
CA TYR A 257 10.87 -11.14 -2.01
C TYR A 257 11.92 -11.51 -3.06
N ASN A 258 12.98 -10.73 -3.13
CA ASN A 258 14.16 -11.10 -3.90
C ASN A 258 14.81 -12.36 -3.31
N VAL A 259 14.97 -13.41 -4.12
CA VAL A 259 15.83 -14.53 -3.80
C VAL A 259 17.14 -14.33 -4.53
N THR A 260 18.02 -13.46 -4.00
CA THR A 260 19.40 -13.51 -4.50
C THR A 260 19.89 -14.92 -4.15
N GLY A 261 20.24 -15.72 -5.15
CA GLY A 261 20.75 -17.09 -4.98
C GLY A 261 22.10 -17.18 -4.26
N THR A 262 22.36 -16.31 -3.29
CA THR A 262 23.50 -16.32 -2.39
C THR A 262 22.97 -16.23 -0.96
N ARG A 263 23.60 -16.95 -0.02
CA ARG A 263 23.35 -16.88 1.44
C ARG A 263 23.47 -15.45 2.05
N LYS A 264 23.59 -14.39 1.24
CA LYS A 264 23.86 -13.00 1.60
C LYS A 264 22.76 -12.02 1.21
N GLY A 265 21.70 -12.47 0.53
CA GLY A 265 20.55 -11.64 0.18
C GLY A 265 19.82 -11.10 1.40
N LEU A 266 19.46 -9.82 1.38
CA LEU A 266 18.59 -9.25 2.40
C LEU A 266 17.15 -9.73 2.17
N LEU A 267 16.73 -10.74 2.95
CA LEU A 267 15.34 -11.21 2.98
C LEU A 267 14.41 -10.05 3.36
N GLY A 268 13.23 -10.01 2.75
CA GLY A 268 12.24 -8.97 3.06
C GLY A 268 12.27 -7.73 2.17
N ILE A 269 13.13 -7.68 1.13
CA ILE A 269 13.11 -6.61 0.14
C ILE A 269 12.14 -6.95 -1.00
N PRO A 270 11.09 -6.13 -1.21
CA PRO A 270 10.18 -6.30 -2.33
C PRO A 270 10.86 -6.17 -3.69
N LEU A 271 10.29 -6.77 -4.72
CA LEU A 271 10.61 -6.54 -6.12
C LEU A 271 9.52 -5.70 -6.79
N THR A 272 9.89 -4.98 -7.84
CA THR A 272 9.00 -4.32 -8.78
C THR A 272 8.44 -5.33 -9.80
N LEU A 273 7.55 -4.88 -10.68
CA LEU A 273 6.99 -5.73 -11.74
C LEU A 273 8.06 -6.23 -12.74
N ASN A 274 9.14 -5.48 -12.97
CA ASN A 274 10.24 -5.94 -13.83
C ASN A 274 11.32 -6.72 -13.06
N GLY A 275 11.01 -7.13 -11.82
CA GLY A 275 11.82 -8.05 -11.03
C GLY A 275 13.05 -7.41 -10.38
N GLN A 276 13.16 -6.07 -10.32
CA GLN A 276 14.25 -5.40 -9.60
C GLN A 276 13.85 -5.00 -8.18
N PRO A 277 14.80 -4.88 -7.25
CA PRO A 277 14.50 -4.47 -5.89
C PRO A 277 13.79 -3.11 -5.82
N THR A 278 12.79 -3.01 -4.95
CA THR A 278 12.27 -1.74 -4.43
C THR A 278 12.33 -1.77 -2.92
N PHE A 279 12.76 -0.68 -2.32
CA PHE A 279 12.88 -0.53 -0.88
C PHE A 279 11.71 0.26 -0.29
N ALA A 280 10.79 0.72 -1.12
CA ALA A 280 9.59 1.43 -0.70
C ALA A 280 8.83 0.63 0.38
N GLY A 281 8.43 1.31 1.45
CA GLY A 281 7.74 0.67 2.59
C GLY A 281 8.60 -0.21 3.48
N THR A 282 9.92 -0.32 3.25
CA THR A 282 10.83 -1.09 4.12
C THR A 282 11.50 -0.19 5.18
N PRO A 283 11.94 -0.77 6.32
CA PRO A 283 12.76 -0.07 7.32
C PRO A 283 14.14 0.39 6.82
N HIS A 284 14.46 0.13 5.55
CA HIS A 284 15.72 0.50 4.92
C HIS A 284 15.66 1.86 4.22
N MET A 285 14.47 2.46 4.09
CA MET A 285 14.30 3.81 3.56
C MET A 285 14.87 4.87 4.51
N TYR A 286 15.31 5.99 3.94
CA TYR A 286 15.68 7.18 4.71
C TYR A 286 14.45 7.73 5.44
N PRO A 287 14.56 8.09 6.73
CA PRO A 287 13.41 8.61 7.48
C PRO A 287 12.95 9.98 6.93
N VAL A 288 11.64 10.19 6.90
CA VAL A 288 11.00 11.44 6.49
C VAL A 288 10.63 12.25 7.73
N THR A 289 11.10 13.49 7.80
CA THR A 289 10.76 14.51 8.81
C THR A 289 10.23 15.75 8.10
N GLY A 290 9.14 16.34 8.58
CA GLY A 290 8.56 17.52 7.91
C GLY A 290 8.24 17.27 6.43
N ASN A 291 8.72 18.16 5.55
CA ASN A 291 8.37 18.18 4.12
C ASN A 291 9.41 17.52 3.20
N GLN A 292 10.49 16.94 3.73
CA GLN A 292 11.47 16.25 2.91
C GLN A 292 10.89 14.94 2.35
N LYS A 293 11.48 14.41 1.27
CA LYS A 293 11.06 13.13 0.69
C LYS A 293 12.19 12.12 0.70
N ASN A 294 11.85 10.84 0.60
CA ASN A 294 12.81 9.74 0.41
C ASN A 294 12.53 8.93 -0.87
N VAL A 295 11.45 9.25 -1.58
CA VAL A 295 11.11 8.75 -2.93
C VAL A 295 10.82 9.97 -3.81
N VAL A 296 11.47 10.05 -4.97
CA VAL A 296 11.27 11.15 -5.91
C VAL A 296 11.41 10.67 -7.35
N GLU A 297 10.61 11.18 -8.27
CA GLU A 297 10.84 11.01 -9.71
C GLU A 297 11.87 12.03 -10.19
N ILE A 298 12.85 11.65 -11.02
CA ILE A 298 13.83 12.56 -11.63
C ILE A 298 13.81 12.49 -13.15
N LYS A 299 14.38 13.51 -13.80
CA LYS A 299 14.72 13.50 -15.22
C LYS A 299 16.15 12.97 -15.38
N MET A 300 16.33 11.78 -15.95
CA MET A 300 17.64 11.12 -16.03
C MET A 300 18.63 11.92 -16.90
N GLN A 301 19.83 12.16 -16.38
CA GLN A 301 20.86 13.03 -17.00
C GLN A 301 21.98 12.27 -17.72
N GLY A 302 22.00 10.94 -17.61
CA GLY A 302 23.07 10.11 -18.17
C GLY A 302 24.28 9.96 -17.25
N ASN A 303 24.20 10.40 -15.98
CA ASN A 303 25.24 10.11 -14.98
C ASN A 303 24.69 10.19 -13.55
N ARG A 304 25.24 9.33 -12.66
CA ARG A 304 24.73 9.19 -11.28
C ARG A 304 24.88 10.45 -10.43
N ASP A 305 25.98 11.19 -10.57
CA ASP A 305 26.20 12.39 -9.75
C ASP A 305 25.15 13.48 -10.07
N SER A 306 24.77 13.65 -11.34
CA SER A 306 23.74 14.62 -11.74
C SER A 306 22.33 14.16 -11.34
N ASP A 307 22.05 12.86 -11.44
CA ASP A 307 20.81 12.26 -10.95
C ASP A 307 20.66 12.43 -9.44
N PHE A 308 21.74 12.19 -8.68
CA PHE A 308 21.75 12.34 -7.23
C PHE A 308 21.55 13.79 -6.79
N LEU A 309 22.13 14.76 -7.54
CA LEU A 309 21.88 16.18 -7.32
C LEU A 309 20.40 16.53 -7.50
N GLN A 310 19.78 16.05 -8.58
CA GLN A 310 18.36 16.27 -8.81
C GLN A 310 17.48 15.60 -7.75
N ALA A 311 17.80 14.37 -7.38
CA ALA A 311 17.07 13.65 -6.35
C ALA A 311 17.16 14.38 -5.00
N ASN A 312 18.36 14.82 -4.59
CA ASN A 312 18.56 15.61 -3.38
C ASN A 312 17.79 16.94 -3.41
N SER A 313 17.74 17.61 -4.56
CA SER A 313 16.99 18.85 -4.75
C SER A 313 15.48 18.62 -4.59
N LYS A 314 14.92 17.66 -5.34
CA LYS A 314 13.49 17.31 -5.29
C LYS A 314 13.05 16.77 -3.93
N ALA A 315 13.95 16.10 -3.22
CA ALA A 315 13.70 15.54 -1.90
C ALA A 315 13.83 16.55 -0.76
N GLY A 316 14.23 17.80 -1.03
CA GLY A 316 14.46 18.80 0.01
C GLY A 316 15.68 18.52 0.90
N LEU A 317 16.66 17.76 0.41
CA LEU A 317 17.81 17.27 1.21
C LEU A 317 19.07 18.14 1.12
N LEU A 318 19.07 19.21 0.30
CA LEU A 318 20.26 20.05 0.11
C LEU A 318 20.79 20.64 1.43
N GLY A 319 19.89 21.06 2.34
CA GLY A 319 20.28 21.53 3.67
C GLY A 319 20.91 20.41 4.52
N VAL A 320 20.32 19.21 4.48
CA VAL A 320 20.79 18.03 5.23
C VAL A 320 22.19 17.61 4.79
N VAL A 321 22.43 17.51 3.47
CA VAL A 321 23.74 17.08 2.95
C VAL A 321 24.81 18.12 3.23
N LYS A 322 24.48 19.41 3.12
CA LYS A 322 25.39 20.51 3.46
C LYS A 322 25.76 20.49 4.95
N ALA A 323 24.78 20.31 5.84
CA ALA A 323 25.01 20.20 7.28
C ALA A 323 25.90 19.01 7.65
N GLN A 324 25.93 17.96 6.82
CA GLN A 324 26.81 16.81 6.99
C GLN A 324 28.21 16.98 6.37
N GLY A 325 28.51 18.15 5.78
CA GLY A 325 29.78 18.44 5.10
C GLY A 325 29.92 17.75 3.74
N LEU A 326 28.81 17.39 3.11
CA LEU A 326 28.79 16.68 1.82
C LEU A 326 28.49 17.64 0.66
N LYS A 327 28.97 17.29 -0.54
CA LYS A 327 28.60 17.98 -1.78
C LYS A 327 27.11 17.73 -2.10
N ASN A 328 26.46 18.67 -2.78
CA ASN A 328 25.04 18.58 -3.13
C ASN A 328 24.66 17.35 -3.98
N ASN A 329 25.63 16.74 -4.68
CA ASN A 329 25.45 15.52 -5.46
C ASN A 329 25.71 14.23 -4.67
N LYS A 330 25.89 14.31 -3.35
CA LYS A 330 26.06 13.15 -2.48
C LYS A 330 24.82 12.94 -1.61
N PRO A 331 24.35 11.70 -1.45
CA PRO A 331 23.24 11.39 -0.56
C PRO A 331 23.66 11.58 0.90
N PRO A 332 22.71 11.69 1.85
CA PRO A 332 23.02 11.69 3.29
C PRO A 332 23.93 10.53 3.72
N LYS A 333 24.78 10.75 4.73
CA LYS A 333 25.72 9.76 5.26
C LYS A 333 24.99 8.45 5.62
N GLY A 334 25.52 7.33 5.14
CA GLY A 334 24.96 6.00 5.36
C GLY A 334 23.89 5.57 4.34
N TYR A 335 23.48 6.46 3.43
CA TYR A 335 22.45 6.19 2.43
C TYR A 335 23.01 6.26 1.00
N THR A 336 22.21 5.80 0.05
CA THR A 336 22.44 5.91 -1.40
C THR A 336 21.11 6.03 -2.10
N TRP A 337 21.06 6.75 -3.22
CA TRP A 337 19.90 6.71 -4.08
C TRP A 337 19.95 5.43 -4.92
N HIS A 338 18.83 4.71 -4.92
CA HIS A 338 18.55 3.55 -5.76
C HIS A 338 17.71 4.01 -6.95
N HIS A 339 18.14 3.67 -8.16
CA HIS A 339 17.36 3.90 -9.38
C HIS A 339 16.40 2.73 -9.56
N ARG A 340 15.10 2.97 -9.37
CA ARG A 340 14.06 1.98 -9.64
C ARG A 340 14.07 1.62 -11.14
N ASP A 341 13.53 0.47 -11.51
CA ASP A 341 13.50 -0.06 -12.88
C ASP A 341 12.25 0.35 -13.66
N ASP A 342 11.89 1.64 -13.56
CA ASP A 342 10.69 2.24 -14.14
C ASP A 342 11.03 3.31 -15.18
N PHE A 343 12.13 3.15 -15.91
CA PHE A 343 12.58 4.13 -16.90
C PHE A 343 11.51 4.38 -17.97
N GLN A 344 11.08 5.63 -18.08
CA GLN A 344 10.21 6.09 -19.16
C GLN A 344 11.03 6.94 -20.14
N PRO A 345 11.31 6.45 -21.36
CA PRO A 345 12.16 7.16 -22.31
C PRO A 345 11.49 8.45 -22.80
N ASN A 346 12.29 9.51 -22.94
CA ASN A 346 11.86 10.71 -23.65
C ASN A 346 12.13 10.52 -25.15
N PRO A 347 11.10 10.58 -26.02
CA PRO A 347 11.28 10.43 -27.47
C PRO A 347 12.10 11.58 -28.11
N SER A 348 12.35 12.67 -27.39
CA SER A 348 13.15 13.82 -27.86
C SER A 348 14.09 14.33 -26.74
N PRO A 349 15.22 13.63 -26.50
CA PRO A 349 16.18 14.01 -25.46
C PRO A 349 16.95 15.31 -25.81
N PRO A 350 17.41 16.10 -24.81
CA PRO A 350 17.41 15.87 -23.36
C PRO A 350 16.17 16.43 -22.59
N PRO A 351 15.80 15.86 -21.42
CA PRO A 351 16.46 14.76 -20.68
C PRO A 351 16.25 13.40 -21.35
N LEU A 352 16.99 12.36 -20.94
CA LEU A 352 16.89 11.01 -21.54
C LEU A 352 15.54 10.34 -21.29
N GLY A 353 14.86 10.73 -20.22
CA GLY A 353 13.60 10.16 -19.76
C GLY A 353 13.43 10.42 -18.27
N THR A 354 12.51 9.70 -17.63
CA THR A 354 12.26 9.78 -16.19
C THR A 354 12.45 8.42 -15.51
N CYS A 355 12.76 8.45 -14.22
CA CYS A 355 12.75 7.28 -13.34
C CYS A 355 12.46 7.68 -11.89
N THR A 356 12.04 6.71 -11.08
CA THR A 356 11.93 6.89 -9.63
C THR A 356 13.26 6.62 -8.92
N MET A 357 13.58 7.46 -7.95
CA MET A 357 14.72 7.34 -7.06
C MET A 357 14.24 7.05 -5.64
N GLU A 358 14.83 6.04 -5.01
CA GLU A 358 14.54 5.66 -3.62
C GLU A 358 15.78 5.87 -2.75
N LEU A 359 15.69 6.64 -1.67
CA LEU A 359 16.81 6.90 -0.77
C LEU A 359 16.90 5.79 0.28
N VAL A 360 17.91 4.95 0.16
CA VAL A 360 17.99 3.67 0.88
C VAL A 360 19.28 3.53 1.67
N LYS A 361 19.25 2.77 2.77
CA LYS A 361 20.46 2.43 3.53
C LYS A 361 21.47 1.76 2.61
N LYS A 362 22.69 2.30 2.56
CA LYS A 362 23.76 1.79 1.70
C LYS A 362 24.07 0.32 1.95
N LYS A 363 23.96 -0.15 3.20
CA LYS A 363 24.11 -1.56 3.55
C LYS A 363 23.04 -2.43 2.88
N ALA A 364 21.76 -2.05 3.02
CA ALA A 364 20.66 -2.79 2.41
C ALA A 364 20.77 -2.84 0.88
N HIS A 365 21.10 -1.70 0.25
CA HIS A 365 21.36 -1.64 -1.19
C HIS A 365 22.48 -2.60 -1.63
N LYS A 366 23.58 -2.70 -0.86
CA LYS A 366 24.70 -3.61 -1.16
C LYS A 366 24.34 -5.08 -0.94
N ASP A 367 23.53 -5.36 0.07
CA ASP A 367 23.19 -6.74 0.46
C ASP A 367 22.07 -7.34 -0.41
N THR A 368 21.40 -6.56 -1.27
CA THR A 368 20.25 -7.01 -2.09
C THR A 368 20.61 -7.34 -3.55
N PHE A 369 21.90 -7.49 -3.90
CA PHE A 369 22.32 -7.32 -5.30
C PHE A 369 21.77 -8.32 -6.35
N VAL A 370 21.17 -7.76 -7.41
CA VAL A 370 21.54 -7.96 -8.84
C VAL A 370 21.47 -6.58 -9.54
N HIS A 371 22.52 -6.18 -10.28
CA HIS A 371 22.73 -4.84 -10.83
C HIS A 371 21.86 -4.54 -12.07
N PHE A 372 20.56 -4.31 -11.94
CA PHE A 372 19.73 -3.82 -13.04
C PHE A 372 18.66 -2.83 -12.51
N GLY A 373 18.36 -1.79 -13.28
CA GLY A 373 17.50 -0.67 -12.89
C GLY A 373 17.45 0.39 -13.99
N SER A 374 16.90 1.58 -13.74
CA SER A 374 16.78 2.60 -14.81
C SER A 374 18.12 3.00 -15.44
N CYS A 375 19.23 2.92 -14.70
CA CYS A 375 20.57 3.09 -15.28
C CYS A 375 20.86 2.11 -16.43
N ASP A 376 20.50 0.83 -16.25
CA ASP A 376 20.69 -0.20 -17.28
C ASP A 376 19.65 -0.10 -18.40
N GLN A 377 18.39 0.22 -18.06
CA GLN A 377 17.34 0.48 -19.04
C GLN A 377 17.71 1.64 -19.98
N VAL A 378 18.32 2.71 -19.46
CA VAL A 378 18.85 3.81 -20.28
C VAL A 378 20.00 3.34 -21.17
N ASN A 379 20.97 2.59 -20.63
CA ASN A 379 22.09 2.10 -21.44
C ASN A 379 21.59 1.22 -22.60
N LYS A 380 20.61 0.34 -22.33
CA LYS A 380 19.96 -0.49 -23.35
C LYS A 380 19.18 0.33 -24.37
N HIS A 381 18.41 1.32 -23.91
CA HIS A 381 17.59 2.16 -24.79
C HIS A 381 18.44 3.03 -25.72
N THR A 382 19.54 3.58 -25.21
CA THR A 382 20.43 4.46 -25.99
C THR A 382 21.49 3.70 -26.78
N GLY A 383 21.74 2.43 -26.44
CA GLY A 383 22.87 1.65 -26.99
C GLY A 383 24.25 2.16 -26.52
N GLN A 384 24.30 2.98 -25.47
CA GLN A 384 25.52 3.60 -24.95
C GLN A 384 25.73 3.27 -23.47
N THR A 385 26.99 3.17 -23.04
CA THR A 385 27.34 2.97 -21.63
C THR A 385 27.43 4.32 -20.91
N LEU A 386 26.27 4.92 -20.60
CA LEU A 386 26.18 6.20 -19.89
C LEU A 386 26.37 6.04 -18.38
N TYR A 387 25.81 4.97 -17.82
CA TYR A 387 25.97 4.62 -16.41
C TYR A 387 26.90 3.42 -16.27
N SER A 388 28.05 3.60 -15.59
CA SER A 388 29.06 2.56 -15.34
C SER A 388 28.98 1.93 -13.97
#